data_AF-A0AAJ4ZZW5-F1
#
_entry.id   AF-A0AAJ4ZZW5-F1
#
_cell.length_a   1.000
_cell.length_b   1.000
_cell.length_c   1.000
_cell.angle_alpha   90.00
_cell.angle_beta   90.00
_cell.angle_gamma   90.00
#
_symmetry.space_group_name_H-M   'P 1'
#
loop_
_entity.id
_entity.type
_entity.pdbx_description
1 polymer ?
#
loop_
_entity_poly.entity_id
_entity_poly.type
_entity_poly.pdbx_seq_one_letter_code
_entity_poly.pdbx_strand_id
1 'polypeptide(L)' 'MNWISKNKKPFLAFIVILIIIAGLLDIKYEGLFFQMLPKTVQDFLANLL' A
#
# COMPACT_ATOMS: atom_id res chain seq x y z
N MET A 1 -7.91 -9.80 -22.93
CA MET A 1 -7.18 -10.63 -21.94
C MET A 1 -5.72 -10.96 -22.32
N ASN A 2 -5.33 -10.92 -23.61
CA ASN A 2 -3.97 -11.32 -24.07
C ASN A 2 -2.83 -10.31 -23.82
N TRP A 3 -3.12 -9.12 -23.26
CA TRP A 3 -2.11 -8.07 -23.04
C TRP A 3 -1.46 -8.18 -21.66
N ILE A 4 -2.26 -8.46 -20.63
CA ILE A 4 -1.79 -8.74 -19.26
C ILE A 4 -0.86 -9.96 -19.25
N SER A 5 -1.17 -10.97 -20.06
CA SER A 5 -0.37 -12.20 -20.14
C SER A 5 0.95 -12.05 -20.89
N LYS A 6 1.12 -11.00 -21.69
CA LYS A 6 2.37 -10.74 -22.45
C LYS A 6 3.41 -9.99 -21.62
N ASN A 7 2.96 -9.20 -20.65
CA ASN A 7 3.78 -8.31 -19.82
C ASN A 7 3.55 -8.55 -18.32
N LYS A 8 3.41 -9.83 -17.92
CA LYS A 8 3.04 -10.23 -16.55
C LYS A 8 3.95 -9.65 -15.47
N LYS A 9 5.27 -9.59 -15.75
CA LYS A 9 6.28 -9.09 -14.80
C LYS A 9 6.15 -7.59 -14.51
N PRO A 10 6.18 -6.68 -15.52
CA PRO A 10 6.01 -5.25 -15.26
C PRO A 10 4.61 -4.90 -14.76
N PHE A 11 3.58 -5.66 -15.16
CA PHE A 11 2.22 -5.47 -14.64
C PHE A 11 2.12 -5.80 -13.15
N LEU A 12 2.77 -6.89 -12.71
CA LEU A 12 2.84 -7.23 -11.28
C LEU A 12 3.57 -6.14 -10.50
N ALA A 13 4.71 -5.65 -11.02
CA ALA A 13 5.45 -4.56 -10.40
C ALA A 13 4.61 -3.28 -10.29
N PHE A 14 3.84 -2.94 -11.34
CA PHE A 14 2.93 -1.79 -11.31
C PHE A 14 1.87 -1.91 -10.22
N ILE A 15 1.24 -3.09 -10.07
CA ILE A 15 0.28 -3.34 -8.99
C ILE A 15 0.93 -3.19 -7.61
N VAL A 16 2.13 -3.73 -7.42
CA VAL A 16 2.86 -3.60 -6.15
C VAL A 16 3.14 -2.14 -5.83
N ILE A 17 3.57 -1.35 -6.81
CA ILE A 17 3.79 0.10 -6.64
C ILE A 17 2.49 0.81 -6.25
N LEU A 18 1.37 0.48 -6.90
CA LEU A 18 0.07 1.05 -6.54
C LEU A 18 -0.35 0.70 -5.11
N ILE A 19 -0.11 -0.53 -4.66
CA ILE A 19 -0.40 -0.95 -3.28
C ILE A 19 0.47 -0.18 -2.28
N ILE A 20 1.75 0.01 -2.59
CA ILE A 20 2.66 0.79 -1.73
C ILE A 20 2.20 2.24 -1.62
N ILE A 21 1.85 2.88 -2.75
CA ILE A 21 1.36 4.27 -2.76
C ILE A 21 0.03 4.36 -1.99
N ALA A 22 -0.90 3.43 -2.22
CA ALA A 22 -2.18 3.41 -1.51
C ALA A 22 -1.97 3.24 0.00
N GLY A 23 -1.07 2.34 0.43
CA GLY A 23 -0.72 2.15 1.84
C GLY A 23 -0.07 3.39 2.46
N LEU A 24 0.86 4.04 1.76
CA LEU A 24 1.48 5.30 2.19
C LEU A 24 0.45 6.41 2.36
N LEU A 25 -0.47 6.52 1.40
CA LEU A 25 -1.55 7.51 1.44
C LEU A 25 -2.50 7.21 2.60
N ASP A 26 -2.86 5.95 2.79
CA ASP A 26 -3.75 5.52 3.88
C ASP A 26 -3.11 5.78 5.25
N ILE A 27 -1.81 5.53 5.44
CA ILE A 27 -1.10 5.90 6.69
C ILE A 27 -1.12 7.41 6.92
N LYS A 28 -0.83 8.23 5.89
CA LYS A 28 -0.77 9.69 6.01
C LYS A 28 -2.12 10.32 6.39
N TYR A 29 -3.23 9.72 5.95
CA TYR A 29 -4.58 10.24 6.20
C TYR A 29 -5.36 9.40 7.22
N GLU A 30 -4.67 8.60 8.06
CA GLU A 30 -5.27 7.71 9.06
C GLU A 30 -6.43 6.86 8.51
N GLY A 31 -6.25 6.35 7.30
CA GLY A 31 -7.25 5.61 6.56
C GLY A 31 -7.54 4.21 7.11
N LEU A 32 -8.38 3.46 6.38
CA LEU A 32 -8.96 2.20 6.86
C LEU A 32 -7.90 1.14 7.15
N PHE A 33 -6.85 1.04 6.32
CA PHE A 33 -5.77 0.09 6.56
C PHE A 33 -4.91 0.49 7.76
N PHE A 34 -4.64 1.78 7.96
CA PHE A 34 -3.95 2.28 9.14
C PHE A 34 -4.71 1.92 10.41
N GLN A 35 -6.02 2.13 10.43
CA GLN A 35 -6.88 1.78 11.57
C GLN A 35 -6.95 0.27 11.84
N MET A 36 -6.77 -0.56 10.81
CA MET A 36 -6.71 -2.03 10.95
C MET A 36 -5.35 -2.53 11.48
N LEU A 37 -4.31 -1.70 11.50
CA LEU A 37 -3.01 -2.10 12.06
C LEU A 37 -3.10 -2.30 13.58
N PRO A 38 -2.22 -3.09 14.19
CA PRO A 38 -2.10 -3.15 15.65
C PRO A 38 -1.73 -1.79 16.23
N LYS A 39 -2.25 -1.48 17.41
CA LYS A 39 -2.05 -0.17 18.07
C LYS A 39 -0.57 0.20 18.23
N THR A 40 0.30 -0.77 18.53
CA THR A 40 1.75 -0.58 18.61
C THR A 40 2.38 -0.07 17.31
N VAL A 41 1.88 -0.52 16.16
CA VAL A 41 2.37 -0.11 14.84
C VAL A 41 1.77 1.24 14.46
N GLN A 42 0.49 1.47 14.78
CA GLN A 42 -0.14 2.79 14.60
C GLN A 42 0.61 3.86 15.38
N ASP A 43 0.86 3.62 16.67
CA ASP A 43 1.59 4.55 17.53
C ASP A 43 3.02 4.80 17.02
N PHE A 44 3.72 3.75 16.57
CA PHE A 44 5.05 3.90 15.99
C PHE A 44 5.05 4.79 14.74
N LEU A 45 4.10 4.57 13.83
CA LEU A 45 3.98 5.32 12.58
C LEU A 45 3.49 6.76 12.81
N ALA A 46 2.58 6.97 13.76
CA ALA A 46 2.09 8.31 14.14
C ALA A 46 3.16 9.17 14.81
N ASN A 47 4.14 8.55 15.48
CA ASN A 47 5.30 9.25 16.05
C ASN A 47 6.46 9.44 15.05
N LEU A 48 6.45 8.71 13.93
CA LEU A 48 7.49 8.77 12.89
C LEU A 48 7.23 9.88 11.85
N LEU A 49 5.96 10.13 11.54
CA LEU A 49 5.48 11.19 10.63
C LEU A 49 5.29 12.52 11.37
#